data_AF-A0A1F3ZLW5-F1
#
_entry.id   AF-A0A1F3ZLW5-F1
#
_cell.length_a   1.000
_cell.length_b   1.000
_cell.length_c   1.000
_cell.angle_alpha   90.00
_cell.angle_beta   90.00
_cell.angle_gamma   90.00
#
_symmetry.space_group_name_H-M   'P 1'
#
loop_
_entity.id
_entity.type
_entity.pdbx_description
1 polymer ?
#
loop_
_entity_poly.entity_id
_entity_poly.type
_entity_poly.pdbx_seq_one_letter_code
_entity_poly.pdbx_strand_id
1 'polypeptide(L)' 'MEIFQWLTEAQSREAMKDKDQAMHIQEELADVTIYLVRLAAVLGVDLDAAVKGKLAKNARKYPAP' A
#
# COMPACT_ATOMS: atom_id res chain seq x y z
N MET A 1 -1.00 10.49 -6.18
CA MET A 1 -0.93 10.46 -4.70
C MET A 1 -1.02 11.87 -4.10
N GLU A 2 -2.07 12.62 -4.47
CA GLU A 2 -2.36 13.97 -3.97
C GLU A 2 -3.35 13.94 -2.78
N ILE A 3 -3.95 12.77 -2.51
CA ILE A 3 -5.12 12.60 -1.62
C ILE A 3 -4.86 13.09 -0.18
N PHE A 4 -3.61 13.04 0.27
CA PHE A 4 -3.19 13.45 1.61
C PHE A 4 -2.40 14.76 1.64
N GLN A 5 -2.09 15.35 0.50
CA GLN A 5 -1.12 16.45 0.39
C GLN A 5 -1.56 17.74 1.10
N TRP A 6 -2.88 17.90 1.28
CA TRP A 6 -3.48 19.07 1.92
C TRP A 6 -4.22 18.73 3.22
N LEU A 7 -4.07 17.50 3.72
CA LEU A 7 -4.70 17.06 4.96
C LEU A 7 -3.74 17.23 6.14
N THR A 8 -4.27 17.72 7.25
CA THR A 8 -3.60 17.55 8.55
C THR A 8 -3.55 16.07 8.95
N GLU A 9 -2.71 15.74 9.93
CA GLU A 9 -2.64 14.37 10.46
C GLU A 9 -4.00 13.88 10.97
N ALA A 10 -4.72 14.73 11.71
CA ALA A 10 -6.05 14.40 12.21
C ALA A 10 -7.04 14.13 11.07
N GLN A 11 -7.05 14.97 10.03
CA GLN A 11 -7.90 14.76 8.85
C GLN A 11 -7.52 13.49 8.08
N SER A 12 -6.22 13.18 7.96
CA SER A 12 -5.74 11.98 7.28
C SER A 12 -6.21 10.70 7.98
N ARG A 13 -6.25 10.70 9.31
CA ARG A 13 -6.78 9.57 10.11
C ARG A 13 -8.28 9.35 9.91
N GLU A 14 -8.99 10.41 9.55
CA GLU A 14 -10.44 10.42 9.37
C GLU A 14 -10.87 10.34 7.91
N ALA A 15 -9.92 10.30 6.96
CA ALA A 15 -10.16 10.35 5.52
C ALA A 15 -11.02 9.20 4.99
N MET A 16 -11.11 8.08 5.72
CA MET A 16 -11.97 6.95 5.38
C MET A 16 -13.42 7.09 5.88
N LYS A 17 -13.74 8.10 6.70
CA LYS A 17 -15.12 8.35 7.19
C LYS A 17 -15.95 9.16 6.20
N ASP A 18 -15.32 9.98 5.38
CA ASP A 18 -15.96 10.63 4.24
C ASP A 18 -16.05 9.63 3.07
N LYS A 19 -17.25 9.48 2.50
CA LYS A 19 -17.50 8.42 1.51
C LYS A 19 -16.80 8.68 0.18
N ASP A 20 -16.80 9.93 -0.28
CA ASP A 20 -16.22 10.28 -1.57
C ASP A 20 -14.69 10.21 -1.48
N GLN A 21 -14.13 10.68 -0.37
CA GLN A 21 -12.71 10.57 -0.09
C GLN A 21 -12.26 9.11 0.06
N ALA A 22 -13.03 8.28 0.77
CA ALA A 22 -12.74 6.85 0.91
C ALA A 22 -12.75 6.13 -0.45
N MET A 23 -13.69 6.47 -1.33
CA MET A 23 -13.77 5.90 -2.68
C MET A 23 -12.52 6.25 -3.49
N HIS A 24 -12.11 7.53 -3.50
CA HIS A 24 -10.89 7.94 -4.19
C HIS A 24 -9.62 7.28 -3.65
N ILE A 25 -9.51 7.11 -2.32
CA ILE A 25 -8.39 6.38 -1.71
C ILE A 25 -8.37 4.92 -2.20
N GLN A 26 -9.53 4.27 -2.26
CA GLN A 26 -9.63 2.89 -2.72
C GLN A 26 -9.26 2.75 -4.20
N GLU A 27 -9.68 3.68 -5.06
CA GLU A 27 -9.31 3.70 -6.48
C GLU A 27 -7.79 3.82 -6.66
N GLU A 28 -7.16 4.75 -5.95
CA GLU A 28 -5.70 4.97 -6.06
C GLU A 28 -4.90 3.78 -5.51
N LEU A 29 -5.37 3.14 -4.42
CA LEU A 29 -4.78 1.90 -3.94
C LEU A 29 -4.95 0.76 -4.95
N ALA A 30 -6.10 0.69 -5.64
CA ALA A 30 -6.35 -0.29 -6.68
C ALA A 30 -5.41 -0.09 -7.86
N ASP A 31 -5.24 1.14 -8.34
CA ASP A 31 -4.34 1.49 -9.44
C ASP A 31 -2.89 1.10 -9.12
N VAL A 32 -2.39 1.47 -7.93
CA VAL A 32 -1.05 1.07 -7.48
C VAL A 32 -0.91 -0.46 -7.47
N THR A 33 -1.93 -1.17 -6.99
CA THR A 33 -1.93 -2.63 -6.93
C THR A 33 -1.93 -3.25 -8.32
N ILE A 34 -2.76 -2.75 -9.23
CA ILE A 34 -2.84 -3.21 -10.63
C ILE A 34 -1.49 -3.05 -11.31
N TYR A 35 -0.87 -1.87 -11.19
CA TYR A 35 0.44 -1.64 -11.78
C TYR A 35 1.53 -2.50 -11.14
N LEU A 36 1.50 -2.70 -9.83
CA LEU A 36 2.47 -3.56 -9.13
C LEU A 36 2.37 -5.03 -9.58
N VAL A 37 1.15 -5.58 -9.64
CA VAL A 37 0.91 -6.95 -10.09
C VAL A 37 1.30 -7.11 -11.56
N ARG A 38 0.94 -6.14 -12.41
CA ARG A 38 1.33 -6.15 -13.82
C ARG A 38 2.84 -6.10 -13.99
N LEU A 39 3.53 -5.26 -13.23
CA LEU A 39 4.99 -5.14 -13.27
C LEU A 39 5.65 -6.45 -12.83
N ALA A 40 5.18 -7.07 -11.74
CA ALA A 40 5.67 -8.36 -11.28
C ALA A 40 5.52 -9.43 -12.38
N ALA A 41 4.36 -9.49 -13.05
CA ALA A 41 4.12 -10.43 -14.14
C ALA A 41 5.06 -10.19 -15.33
N VAL A 42 5.26 -8.94 -15.75
CA VAL A 42 6.17 -8.58 -16.86
C VAL A 42 7.62 -8.93 -16.54
N LEU A 43 8.05 -8.75 -15.29
CA LEU A 43 9.40 -9.04 -14.85
C LEU A 43 9.63 -10.51 -14.45
N GLY A 44 8.59 -11.35 -14.49
CA GLY A 44 8.69 -12.75 -14.04
C GLY A 44 8.96 -12.89 -12.53
N VAL A 45 8.53 -11.92 -11.73
CA VAL A 45 8.70 -11.93 -10.28
C VAL A 45 7.53 -12.66 -9.63
N ASP A 46 7.83 -13.70 -8.85
CA ASP A 46 6.88 -14.28 -7.90
C ASP A 46 6.69 -13.30 -6.73
N LEU A 47 5.62 -12.52 -6.80
CA LEU A 47 5.33 -11.48 -5.83
C LEU A 47 5.03 -12.05 -4.43
N ASP A 48 4.39 -13.22 -4.34
CA ASP A 48 4.07 -13.85 -3.06
C ASP A 48 5.36 -14.34 -2.36
N ALA A 49 6.23 -15.02 -3.09
CA ALA A 49 7.54 -15.43 -2.58
C ALA A 49 8.39 -14.22 -2.15
N ALA A 50 8.38 -13.14 -2.94
CA ALA A 50 9.10 -11.91 -2.63
C ALA A 50 8.60 -11.25 -1.34
N VAL A 51 7.28 -11.15 -1.16
CA VAL A 51 6.66 -10.61 0.07
C VAL A 51 7.00 -11.46 1.28
N LYS A 52 6.85 -12.79 1.21
CA LYS A 52 7.21 -13.72 2.29
C LYS A 52 8.70 -13.60 2.67
N GLY A 53 9.58 -13.55 1.68
CA GLY A 53 11.01 -13.36 1.90
C GLY A 53 11.34 -12.02 2.58
N LYS A 54 10.63 -10.95 2.21
CA LYS A 54 10.80 -9.62 2.82
C LYS A 54 10.29 -9.60 4.27
N LEU A 55 9.15 -10.22 4.56
CA LEU A 55 8.62 -10.36 5.92
C LEU A 55 9.59 -11.12 6.83
N ALA A 56 10.14 -12.25 6.37
CA ALA A 56 11.13 -13.01 7.13
C ALA A 56 12.40 -12.20 7.43
N LYS A 57 12.90 -11.42 6.45
CA LYS A 57 14.03 -10.50 6.66
C LYS A 57 13.70 -9.40 7.67
N ASN A 58 12.49 -8.84 7.62
CA ASN A 58 12.05 -7.81 8.56
C ASN A 58 11.95 -8.35 9.98
N ALA A 59 11.42 -9.56 10.19
CA ALA A 59 11.32 -10.19 11.51
C ALA A 59 12.70 -10.42 12.15
N ARG A 60 13.73 -10.74 11.35
CA ARG A 60 15.11 -10.84 11.85
C ARG A 60 15.72 -9.48 12.17
N LYS A 61 15.41 -8.46 11.36
CA LYS A 61 15.94 -7.10 11.53
C LYS A 61 15.28 -6.35 12.70
N TYR A 62 14.00 -6.62 12.94
CA TYR A 62 13.16 -6.01 13.96
C TYR A 62 12.49 -7.11 14.78
N PRO A 63 13.22 -7.76 15.71
CA PRO A 63 12.63 -8.76 16.59
C PRO A 63 11.56 -8.14 17.49
N ALA A 64 10.61 -8.95 17.94
CA ALA A 64 9.63 -8.51 18.92
C ALA A 64 10.32 -8.10 20.24
N PRO A 65 9.80 -7.09 20.95
CA PRO A 65 10.29 -6.69 22.27
C PRO A 65 10.25 -7.83 23.30
#